data_AF-A0A1Y1BA81-F1
#
_entry.id   AF-A0A1Y1BA81-F1
#
_cell.length_a   1.000
_cell.length_b   1.000
_cell.length_c   1.000
_cell.angle_alpha   90.00
_cell.angle_beta   90.00
_cell.angle_gamma   90.00
#
_symmetry.space_group_name_H-M   'P 1'
#
loop_
_entity.id
_entity.type
_entity.pdbx_description
1 polymer ?
#
loop_
_entity_poly.entity_id
_entity_poly.type
_entity_poly.pdbx_seq_one_letter_code
_entity_poly.pdbx_strand_id
1 'polypeptide(L)'
;MSKVGEFLSIRYKGEEWYLYTPFEFGQEDEDKCVQKIEHGSLAGLEVLVFNENDVAEKVVFKSKMLGASFLYCTEHFKSLCEKNELGGVVFSSNLTDPFI
;
A
#
# COMPACT_ATOMS: atom_id res chain seq x y z
N MET A 1 6.74 -13.87 15.99
CA MET A 1 6.74 -13.32 14.62
C MET A 1 6.13 -11.92 14.68
N SER A 2 6.69 -10.98 13.93
CA SER A 2 6.14 -9.62 13.85
C SER A 2 4.73 -9.66 13.25
N LYS A 3 3.80 -8.86 13.78
CA LYS A 3 2.42 -8.80 13.28
C LYS A 3 2.28 -7.94 12.02
N VAL A 4 3.25 -7.06 11.76
CA VAL A 4 3.14 -6.03 10.71
C VAL A 4 3.68 -6.48 9.35
N GLY A 5 4.65 -7.39 9.34
CA GLY A 5 5.29 -7.88 8.13
C GLY A 5 6.61 -8.59 8.42
N GLU A 6 7.28 -9.03 7.37
CA GLU A 6 8.58 -9.70 7.43
C GLU A 6 9.55 -9.19 6.37
N PHE A 7 10.84 -9.28 6.66
CA PHE A 7 11.91 -9.04 5.69
C PHE A 7 12.45 -10.38 5.23
N LEU A 8 12.26 -10.67 3.93
CA LEU A 8 12.77 -11.87 3.30
C LEU A 8 14.13 -11.55 2.66
N SER A 9 15.19 -12.19 3.15
CA SER A 9 16.53 -12.03 2.58
C SER A 9 16.56 -12.59 1.16
N ILE A 10 17.07 -11.81 0.22
CA ILE A 10 17.34 -12.23 -1.16
C ILE A 10 18.79 -11.90 -1.52
N ARG A 11 19.38 -12.64 -2.46
CA ARG A 11 20.68 -12.31 -3.03
C ARG A 11 20.52 -11.76 -4.43
N TYR A 12 21.06 -10.58 -4.68
CA TYR A 12 21.06 -9.97 -6.00
C TYR A 12 22.46 -9.43 -6.32
N LYS A 13 23.04 -9.91 -7.42
CA LYS A 13 24.41 -9.56 -7.87
C LYS A 13 25.50 -9.72 -6.80
N GLY A 14 25.35 -10.71 -5.92
CA GLY A 14 26.33 -11.00 -4.85
C GLY A 14 26.07 -10.25 -3.54
N GLU A 15 25.18 -9.26 -3.53
CA GLU A 15 24.80 -8.51 -2.35
C GLU A 15 23.54 -9.10 -1.69
N GLU A 16 23.43 -8.91 -0.38
CA GLU A 16 22.21 -9.24 0.37
C GLU A 16 21.25 -8.04 0.32
N TRP A 17 20.01 -8.34 -0.05
CA TRP A 17 18.89 -7.41 -0.09
C TRP A 17 17.73 -8.01 0.70
N TYR A 18 16.74 -7.18 1.01
CA TYR A 18 15.54 -7.62 1.72
C TYR A 18 14.30 -7.20 0.96
N LEU A 19 13.42 -8.16 0.70
CA LEU A 19 12.05 -7.89 0.29
C LEU A 19 11.19 -7.74 1.54
N TYR A 20 10.62 -6.56 1.75
CA TYR A 20 9.65 -6.36 2.81
C TYR A 20 8.26 -6.80 2.36
N THR A 21 7.67 -7.74 3.09
CA THR A 21 6.30 -8.23 2.87
C THR A 21 5.41 -7.74 4.00
N PRO A 22 4.55 -6.72 3.78
CA PRO A 22 3.58 -6.30 4.78
C PRO A 22 2.46 -7.33 4.92
N PHE A 23 2.03 -7.57 6.15
CA PHE A 23 0.94 -8.49 6.47
C PHE A 23 -0.37 -7.76 6.77
N GLU A 24 -0.31 -6.46 7.01
CA GLU A 24 -1.48 -5.67 7.35
C GLU A 24 -2.31 -5.29 6.13
N PHE A 25 -3.61 -5.24 6.34
CA PHE A 25 -4.58 -4.71 5.40
C PHE A 25 -5.27 -3.52 6.03
N GLY A 26 -5.43 -2.43 5.28
CA GLY A 26 -6.32 -1.35 5.66
C GLY A 26 -7.77 -1.77 5.40
N GLN A 27 -8.66 -1.53 6.34
CA GLN A 27 -10.09 -1.72 6.16
C GLN A 27 -10.61 -0.65 5.21
N GLU A 28 -11.10 -1.07 4.05
CA GLU A 28 -11.77 -0.19 3.11
C GLU A 28 -13.11 0.30 3.69
N ASP A 29 -13.43 1.56 3.43
CA ASP A 29 -14.75 2.14 3.67
C ASP A 29 -15.63 1.85 2.44
N GLU A 30 -16.30 0.68 2.46
CA GLU A 30 -17.05 0.17 1.31
C GLU A 30 -18.13 1.15 0.81
N ASP A 31 -18.72 1.94 1.70
CA ASP A 31 -19.75 2.93 1.36
C ASP A 31 -19.19 4.14 0.60
N LYS A 32 -17.87 4.37 0.67
CA LYS A 32 -17.17 5.47 -0.02
C LYS A 32 -16.31 5.00 -1.18
N CYS A 33 -16.07 3.70 -1.30
CA CYS A 33 -15.39 3.15 -2.46
C CYS A 33 -16.31 3.15 -3.68
N VAL A 34 -15.75 3.44 -4.86
CA VAL A 34 -16.48 3.44 -6.12
C VAL A 34 -15.87 2.40 -7.04
N GLN A 35 -16.68 1.43 -7.47
CA GLN A 35 -16.26 0.41 -8.42
C GLN A 35 -16.02 1.01 -9.80
N LYS A 36 -14.91 0.60 -10.41
CA LYS A 36 -14.63 0.89 -11.82
C LYS A 36 -15.25 -0.21 -12.67
N ILE A 37 -16.23 0.14 -13.49
CA ILE A 37 -16.84 -0.79 -14.46
C ILE A 37 -16.37 -0.42 -15.86
N GLU A 38 -15.72 -1.35 -16.55
CA GLU A 38 -15.32 -1.19 -17.96
C GLU A 38 -15.93 -2.32 -18.78
N HIS A 39 -16.53 -1.97 -19.92
CA HIS A 39 -17.19 -2.93 -20.81
C HIS A 39 -18.21 -3.84 -20.10
N GLY A 40 -18.89 -3.32 -19.08
CA GLY A 40 -19.90 -4.05 -18.30
C GLY A 40 -19.33 -5.04 -17.27
N SER A 41 -18.01 -5.03 -17.03
CA SER A 41 -17.34 -5.88 -16.04
C SER A 41 -16.59 -5.06 -14.99
N LEU A 42 -16.45 -5.61 -13.77
CA LEU A 42 -15.64 -5.00 -12.72
C LEU A 42 -14.16 -5.00 -13.14
N ALA A 43 -13.60 -3.80 -13.29
CA ALA A 43 -12.23 -3.55 -13.71
C ALA A 43 -11.33 -3.01 -12.57
N GLY A 44 -11.89 -2.78 -11.38
CA GLY A 44 -11.17 -2.30 -10.20
C GLY A 44 -11.98 -1.29 -9.40
N LEU A 45 -11.28 -0.28 -8.86
CA LEU A 45 -11.88 0.85 -8.17
C LEU A 45 -11.53 2.17 -8.87
N GLU A 46 -12.50 3.05 -9.00
CA GLU A 46 -12.28 4.45 -9.39
C GLU A 46 -11.87 5.27 -8.16
N VAL A 47 -12.55 5.02 -7.03
CA VAL A 47 -12.26 5.64 -5.74
C VAL A 47 -12.02 4.54 -4.70
N LEU A 48 -10.90 4.64 -3.99
CA LEU A 48 -10.57 3.82 -2.83
C LEU A 48 -10.50 4.74 -1.60
N VAL A 49 -11.23 4.39 -0.55
CA VAL A 49 -11.16 5.08 0.74
C VAL A 49 -10.92 4.04 1.82
N PHE A 50 -9.99 4.32 2.73
CA PHE A 50 -9.77 3.52 3.91
C PHE A 50 -10.47 4.13 5.12
N ASN A 51 -10.85 3.29 6.08
CA ASN A 51 -11.29 3.74 7.39
C ASN A 51 -10.09 4.34 8.14
N GLU A 52 -10.12 5.66 8.39
CA GLU A 52 -9.03 6.40 9.00
C GLU A 52 -8.64 5.87 10.38
N ASN A 53 -9.61 5.42 11.19
CA ASN A 53 -9.33 4.89 12.53
C ASN A 53 -8.61 3.54 12.47
N ASP A 54 -8.90 2.72 11.46
CA ASP A 54 -8.24 1.43 11.27
C ASP A 54 -6.81 1.58 10.73
N VAL A 55 -6.56 2.55 9.84
CA VAL A 55 -5.24 2.75 9.23
C VAL A 55 -4.33 3.70 10.00
N ALA A 56 -4.83 4.46 10.97
CA ALA A 56 -4.08 5.48 11.70
C ALA A 56 -2.73 5.00 12.25
N GLU A 57 -2.70 3.80 12.83
CA GLU A 57 -1.49 3.21 13.43
C GLU A 57 -0.71 2.30 12.48
N LYS A 58 -1.16 2.14 11.23
CA LYS A 58 -0.49 1.29 10.23
C LYS A 58 0.58 2.08 9.50
N VAL A 59 1.71 1.42 9.24
CA VAL A 59 2.85 2.06 8.56
C VAL A 59 2.79 1.80 7.06
N VAL A 60 2.80 0.52 6.66
CA VAL A 60 2.62 0.07 5.28
C VAL A 60 1.60 -1.07 5.28
N PHE A 61 0.59 -0.96 4.45
CA PHE A 61 -0.53 -1.91 4.42
C PHE A 61 -1.08 -2.08 3.00
N LYS A 62 -2.02 -3.01 2.85
CA LYS A 62 -2.59 -3.42 1.56
C LYS A 62 -4.10 -3.23 1.52
N SER A 63 -4.66 -3.16 0.33
CA SER A 63 -6.11 -3.27 0.10
C SER A 63 -6.48 -4.71 -0.24
N LYS A 64 -7.56 -5.22 0.37
CA LYS A 64 -8.22 -6.47 -0.05
C LYS A 64 -9.02 -6.26 -1.34
N MET A 65 -9.70 -5.13 -1.49
CA MET A 65 -10.51 -4.83 -2.68
C MET A 65 -9.67 -4.75 -3.97
N LEU A 66 -8.40 -4.33 -3.87
CA LEU A 66 -7.44 -4.33 -4.99
C LEU A 66 -6.47 -5.52 -4.95
N GLY A 67 -6.83 -6.59 -4.25
CA GLY A 67 -6.12 -7.87 -4.29
C GLY A 67 -4.66 -7.79 -3.84
N ALA A 68 -4.33 -6.90 -2.90
CA ALA A 68 -2.97 -6.67 -2.43
C ALA A 68 -1.98 -6.22 -3.53
N SER A 69 -2.47 -5.62 -4.62
CA SER A 69 -1.65 -5.22 -5.78
C SER A 69 -0.80 -3.97 -5.54
N PHE A 70 -1.17 -3.15 -4.55
CA PHE A 70 -0.48 -1.90 -4.19
C PHE A 70 -0.10 -1.90 -2.72
N LEU A 71 0.94 -1.11 -2.42
CA LEU A 71 1.31 -0.75 -1.05
C LEU A 71 0.78 0.65 -0.74
N TYR A 72 0.14 0.77 0.41
CA TYR A 72 -0.37 2.02 0.95
C TYR A 72 0.39 2.37 2.22
N CYS A 73 0.45 3.66 2.52
CA CYS A 73 1.07 4.15 3.74
C CYS A 73 0.32 5.39 4.25
N THR A 74 0.56 5.73 5.50
CA THR A 74 0.07 6.98 6.07
C THR A 74 1.04 8.13 5.78
N GLU A 75 0.55 9.38 5.88
CA GLU A 75 1.41 10.56 5.79
C GLU A 75 2.54 10.56 6.83
N HIS A 76 2.34 9.86 7.97
CA HIS A 76 3.40 9.68 8.96
C HIS A 76 4.61 8.94 8.40
N PHE A 77 4.39 7.82 7.69
CA PHE A 77 5.48 7.06 7.07
C PHE A 77 6.20 7.87 5.98
N LYS A 78 5.44 8.52 5.11
CA LYS A 78 6.00 9.41 4.08
C LYS A 78 6.87 10.52 4.69
N SER A 79 6.38 11.19 5.73
CA SER A 79 7.13 12.23 6.45
C SER A 79 8.43 11.70 7.05
N LEU A 80 8.44 10.45 7.54
CA LEU A 80 9.66 9.81 8.04
C LEU A 80 10.67 9.54 6.91
N CYS A 81 10.21 9.06 5.75
CA CYS A 81 11.08 8.88 4.58
C CYS A 81 11.69 10.20 4.12
N GLU A 82 10.88 11.25 3.98
CA GLU A 82 11.33 12.58 3.55
C GLU A 82 12.32 13.19 4.56
N LYS A 83 12.01 13.13 5.86
CA LYS A 83 12.88 13.67 6.92
C LYS A 83 14.25 12.99 6.98
N ASN A 84 14.32 11.70 6.67
CA ASN A 84 15.57 10.94 6.67
C ASN A 84 16.21 10.84 5.27
N GLU A 85 15.71 11.62 4.30
CA GLU A 85 16.23 11.67 2.93
C GLU A 85 16.30 10.28 2.26
N LEU A 86 15.34 9.40 2.59
CA LEU A 86 15.26 8.06 2.02
C LEU A 86 14.76 8.13 0.58
N GLY A 87 15.65 7.83 -0.37
CA GLY A 87 15.33 7.75 -1.79
C GLY A 87 14.77 6.39 -2.24
N GLY A 88 14.40 6.30 -3.52
CA GLY A 88 13.96 5.04 -4.14
C GLY A 88 12.49 4.69 -3.91
N VAL A 89 11.72 5.59 -3.29
CA VAL A 89 10.27 5.49 -3.13
C VAL A 89 9.58 6.68 -3.80
N VAL A 90 8.42 6.44 -4.40
CA VAL A 90 7.55 7.47 -4.96
C VAL A 90 6.21 7.36 -4.25
N PHE A 91 5.71 8.48 -3.75
CA PHE A 91 4.42 8.57 -3.09
C PHE A 91 3.40 9.22 -4.02
N SER A 92 2.19 8.68 -4.04
CA SER A 92 1.07 9.24 -4.79
C SER A 92 -0.15 9.30 -3.89
N SER A 93 -0.93 10.37 -4.04
CA SER A 93 -2.27 10.49 -3.47
C SER A 93 -3.34 9.81 -4.32
N ASN A 94 -3.01 9.39 -5.55
CA ASN A 94 -3.92 8.60 -6.38
C ASN A 94 -3.81 7.12 -5.98
N LEU A 95 -4.79 6.65 -5.21
CA LEU A 95 -4.76 5.33 -4.58
C LEU A 95 -5.13 4.17 -5.52
N THR A 96 -5.62 4.46 -6.72
CA THR A 96 -6.14 3.47 -7.68
C THR A 96 -5.37 3.43 -9.00
N ASP A 97 -4.39 4.33 -9.21
CA ASP A 97 -3.61 4.41 -10.44
C ASP A 97 -2.29 3.59 -10.34
N PRO A 98 -2.10 2.56 -11.18
CA PRO A 98 -0.89 1.76 -11.19
C PRO A 98 0.31 2.41 -11.89
N PHE A 99 0.14 3.55 -12.57
CA PHE A 99 1.16 4.11 -13.48
C PHE A 99 1.80 5.41 -12.99
N ILE A 100 1.89 5.59 -11.68
CA ILE A 100 2.66 6.69 -11.05
C ILE A 100 4.11 6.69 -11.54
#